data_AF-C1IZU1-F1
#
_entry.id   AF-C1IZU1-F1
#
_cell.length_a   1.000
_cell.length_b   1.000
_cell.length_c   1.000
_cell.angle_alpha   90.00
_cell.angle_beta   90.00
_cell.angle_gamma   90.00
#
_symmetry.space_group_name_H-M   'P 1'
#
loop_
_entity.id
_entity.type
_entity.pdbx_description
1 polymer ?
#
loop_
_entity_poly.entity_id
_entity_poly.type
_entity_poly.pdbx_seq_one_letter_code
_entity_poly.pdbx_strand_id
1 'polypeptide(L)'
;KLSEAEFEVKAFVVGVMERLHISQKRIRVAVVEYHDGSHSYIELKDRKRPSELRRIASSVRYPGSEMASISEVLKFTLFHVFGKADRPEASRIALLLMASGEPLPMGRNIGHYAQSLSEKKVTVIPVGLGPHVNLRQIRNIEKASRENKPFLLSGVNELEQRRDDILGYFCDLVPDIPAPTIPSQKTKVTVSPELLTSPTSIPSKHMVLDVVFVLEGSDKIGEANFNKTKEFMEQVIQRMDVRQGSIHISILQYSYTVSVEFSFNETQSKSHILERIQQIHYQGGNRTNTGKALQYLSENTFSSSQGTRKQAPHLVYM
;
A
#
# COMPACT_ATOMS: atom_id res chain seq x y z
N LYS A 1 -22.46 -3.14 13.63
CA LYS A 1 -22.54 -3.13 12.15
C LYS A 1 -23.36 -1.91 11.77
N LEU A 2 -22.91 -1.10 10.81
CA LEU A 2 -23.72 0.02 10.31
C LEU A 2 -24.78 -0.54 9.36
N SER A 3 -26.00 -0.04 9.48
CA SER A 3 -27.04 -0.14 8.45
C SER A 3 -26.73 0.79 7.27
N GLU A 4 -27.45 0.61 6.16
CA GLU A 4 -27.36 1.51 5.01
C GLU A 4 -27.73 2.96 5.39
N ALA A 5 -28.76 3.14 6.23
CA ALA A 5 -29.16 4.46 6.75
C ALA A 5 -28.09 5.09 7.65
N GLU A 6 -27.32 4.27 8.39
CA GLU A 6 -26.20 4.75 9.21
C GLU A 6 -24.91 4.94 8.39
N PHE A 7 -24.88 4.57 7.11
CA PHE A 7 -23.77 4.84 6.20
C PHE A 7 -23.70 6.33 5.77
N GLU A 8 -24.40 7.21 6.47
CA GLU A 8 -24.19 8.66 6.47
C GLU A 8 -22.84 9.08 7.05
N VAL A 9 -22.00 8.13 7.50
CA VAL A 9 -20.56 8.34 7.74
C VAL A 9 -19.86 9.04 6.55
N LYS A 10 -20.33 8.85 5.32
CA LYS A 10 -19.84 9.59 4.14
C LYS A 10 -19.99 11.12 4.28
N ALA A 11 -21.04 11.60 4.94
CA ALA A 11 -21.27 13.03 5.17
C ALA A 11 -20.21 13.61 6.11
N PHE A 12 -19.86 12.87 7.16
CA PHE A 12 -18.76 13.22 8.05
C PHE A 12 -17.42 13.30 7.29
N VAL A 13 -17.12 12.32 6.45
CA VAL A 13 -15.89 12.32 5.63
C VAL A 13 -15.85 13.54 4.70
N VAL A 14 -16.96 13.89 4.06
CA VAL A 14 -17.06 15.09 3.21
C VAL A 14 -16.88 16.36 4.05
N GLY A 15 -17.51 16.46 5.23
CA GLY A 15 -17.37 17.60 6.13
C GLY A 15 -15.93 17.77 6.66
N VAL A 16 -15.21 16.67 6.90
CA VAL A 16 -13.77 16.70 7.16
C VAL A 16 -13.03 17.26 5.95
N MET A 17 -13.28 16.75 4.75
CA MET A 17 -12.61 17.22 3.52
C MET A 17 -12.87 18.70 3.20
N GLU A 18 -14.01 19.26 3.59
CA GLU A 18 -14.33 20.69 3.41
C GLU A 18 -13.44 21.59 4.26
N ARG A 19 -13.01 21.13 5.43
CA ARG A 19 -12.13 21.88 6.33
C ARG A 19 -10.65 21.76 5.98
N LEU A 20 -10.30 20.90 5.02
CA LEU A 20 -8.92 20.67 4.59
C LEU A 20 -8.57 21.47 3.32
N HIS A 21 -7.40 22.09 3.33
CA HIS A 21 -6.80 22.74 2.15
C HIS A 21 -6.21 21.70 1.18
N ILE A 22 -7.08 20.93 0.52
CA ILE A 22 -6.70 19.81 -0.34
C ILE A 22 -5.98 20.31 -1.59
N SER A 23 -4.72 19.89 -1.75
CA SER A 23 -3.93 20.05 -2.98
C SER A 23 -2.70 19.15 -2.93
N GLN A 24 -2.14 18.84 -4.11
CA GLN A 24 -0.91 18.05 -4.19
C GLN A 24 0.30 18.70 -3.48
N LYS A 25 0.28 20.02 -3.26
CA LYS A 25 1.33 20.77 -2.54
C LYS A 25 1.07 20.90 -1.03
N ARG A 26 -0.18 20.76 -0.58
CA ARG A 26 -0.58 20.92 0.83
C ARG A 26 -1.12 19.61 1.37
N ILE A 27 -2.43 19.45 1.49
CA ILE A 27 -3.03 18.23 2.04
C ILE A 27 -3.44 17.32 0.89
N ARG A 28 -2.94 16.08 0.89
CA ARG A 28 -3.41 15.01 0.00
C ARG A 28 -4.33 14.11 0.79
N VAL A 29 -5.42 13.65 0.17
CA VAL A 29 -6.42 12.81 0.80
C VAL A 29 -6.56 11.51 0.03
N ALA A 30 -6.88 10.44 0.74
CA ALA A 30 -7.28 9.18 0.16
C ALA A 30 -8.55 8.73 0.88
N VAL A 31 -9.45 8.06 0.15
CA VAL A 31 -10.68 7.48 0.70
C VAL A 31 -10.69 6.01 0.34
N VAL A 32 -10.72 5.18 1.38
CA VAL A 32 -10.72 3.73 1.28
C VAL A 32 -11.93 3.21 2.02
N GLU A 33 -12.75 2.44 1.31
CA GLU A 33 -13.83 1.65 1.89
C GLU A 33 -13.29 0.24 2.14
N TYR A 34 -13.76 -0.41 3.20
CA TYR A 34 -13.31 -1.75 3.55
C TYR A 34 -14.44 -2.63 4.08
N HIS A 35 -14.41 -3.88 3.63
CA HIS A 35 -15.28 -4.97 4.02
C HIS A 35 -14.43 -6.25 4.15
N ASP A 36 -14.64 -7.30 3.36
CA ASP A 36 -13.70 -8.44 3.28
C ASP A 36 -12.45 -8.12 2.45
N GLY A 37 -12.50 -7.05 1.65
CA GLY A 37 -11.38 -6.42 0.96
C GLY A 37 -11.29 -4.91 1.24
N SER A 38 -10.43 -4.22 0.49
CA SER A 38 -10.29 -2.76 0.55
C SER A 38 -10.38 -2.16 -0.85
N HIS A 39 -11.22 -1.15 -1.01
CA HIS A 39 -11.41 -0.45 -2.28
C HIS A 39 -11.08 1.04 -2.13
N SER A 40 -10.16 1.53 -2.95
CA SER A 40 -9.78 2.95 -2.95
C SER A 40 -10.62 3.71 -3.97
N TYR A 41 -11.36 4.72 -3.49
CA TYR A 41 -12.13 5.63 -4.33
C TYR A 41 -11.33 6.88 -4.72
N ILE A 42 -10.38 7.27 -3.86
CA ILE A 42 -9.50 8.43 -4.04
C ILE A 42 -8.10 8.02 -3.63
N GLU A 43 -7.13 8.25 -4.50
CA GLU A 43 -5.72 8.03 -4.21
C GLU A 43 -4.99 9.34 -3.86
N LEU A 44 -3.94 9.25 -3.03
CA LEU A 44 -3.16 10.44 -2.63
C LEU A 44 -2.57 11.21 -3.83
N LYS A 45 -2.32 10.55 -4.96
CA LYS A 45 -1.72 11.14 -6.16
C LYS A 45 -2.75 11.75 -7.12
N ASP A 46 -4.05 11.61 -6.84
CA ASP A 46 -5.10 12.10 -7.72
C ASP A 46 -5.03 13.64 -7.86
N ARG A 47 -4.95 14.09 -9.11
CA ARG A 47 -4.89 15.52 -9.47
C ARG A 47 -6.28 16.04 -9.85
N LYS A 48 -7.23 15.92 -8.92
CA LYS A 48 -8.63 16.34 -9.09
C LYS A 48 -8.94 17.59 -8.28
N ARG A 49 -9.98 18.33 -8.66
CA ARG A 49 -10.44 19.49 -7.89
C ARG A 49 -11.00 19.03 -6.53
N PRO A 50 -10.85 19.81 -5.44
CA PRO A 50 -11.41 19.45 -4.14
C PRO A 50 -12.92 19.16 -4.18
N SER A 51 -13.68 19.90 -5.00
CA SER A 51 -15.12 19.65 -5.21
C SER A 51 -15.40 18.30 -5.87
N GLU A 52 -14.57 17.87 -6.83
CA GLU A 52 -14.70 16.57 -7.47
C GLU A 52 -14.36 15.44 -6.50
N LEU A 53 -13.29 15.60 -5.70
CA LEU A 53 -12.93 14.65 -4.66
C LEU A 53 -14.05 14.47 -3.64
N ARG A 54 -14.67 15.57 -3.17
CA ARG A 54 -15.84 15.51 -2.28
C ARG A 54 -17.03 14.80 -2.94
N ARG A 55 -17.28 15.05 -4.23
CA ARG A 55 -18.33 14.34 -4.98
C ARG A 55 -18.07 12.83 -5.02
N ILE A 56 -16.82 12.42 -5.26
CA ILE A 56 -16.44 11.00 -5.23
C ILE A 56 -16.67 10.41 -3.83
N ALA A 57 -16.20 11.08 -2.78
CA ALA A 57 -16.41 10.63 -1.39
C ALA A 57 -17.91 10.52 -1.03
N SER A 58 -18.75 11.45 -1.49
CA SER A 58 -20.21 11.40 -1.29
C SER A 58 -20.90 10.27 -2.06
N SER A 59 -20.25 9.74 -3.11
CA SER A 59 -20.79 8.68 -3.97
C SER A 59 -20.38 7.26 -3.54
N VAL A 60 -19.58 7.14 -2.47
CA VAL A 60 -19.20 5.84 -1.90
C VAL A 60 -20.47 5.08 -1.51
N ARG A 61 -20.59 3.86 -2.03
CA ARG A 61 -21.77 3.02 -1.80
C ARG A 61 -21.62 2.23 -0.51
N TYR A 62 -22.75 1.98 0.16
CA TYR A 62 -22.78 1.06 1.28
C TYR A 62 -22.46 -0.35 0.77
N PRO A 63 -21.41 -1.01 1.30
CA PRO A 63 -20.96 -2.31 0.78
C PRO A 63 -21.90 -3.46 1.18
N GLY A 64 -22.71 -3.32 2.24
CA GLY A 64 -23.65 -4.37 2.68
C GLY A 64 -23.01 -5.65 3.23
N SER A 65 -21.68 -5.75 3.24
CA SER A 65 -20.95 -6.96 3.61
C SER A 65 -21.23 -7.42 5.05
N GLU A 66 -21.12 -8.72 5.27
CA GLU A 66 -21.22 -9.34 6.60
C GLU A 66 -19.98 -9.08 7.47
N MET A 67 -18.85 -8.75 6.86
CA MET A 67 -17.58 -8.55 7.54
C MET A 67 -16.89 -7.25 7.11
N ALA A 68 -16.23 -6.62 8.08
CA ALA A 68 -15.27 -5.55 7.85
C ALA A 68 -13.91 -5.93 8.48
N SER A 69 -12.95 -6.31 7.64
CA SER A 69 -11.61 -6.73 8.02
C SER A 69 -10.71 -5.52 8.25
N ILE A 70 -10.41 -5.28 9.52
CA ILE A 70 -9.49 -4.23 9.96
C ILE A 70 -8.06 -4.60 9.56
N SER A 71 -7.71 -5.89 9.61
CA SER A 71 -6.41 -6.39 9.18
C SER A 71 -6.13 -6.07 7.72
N GLU A 72 -7.11 -6.29 6.83
CA GLU A 72 -6.97 -6.00 5.41
C GLU A 72 -6.82 -4.51 5.13
N VAL A 73 -7.62 -3.63 5.76
CA VAL A 73 -7.52 -2.18 5.51
C VAL A 73 -6.23 -1.58 6.08
N LEU A 74 -5.72 -2.08 7.21
CA LEU A 74 -4.41 -1.66 7.73
C LEU A 74 -3.26 -2.10 6.82
N LYS A 75 -3.32 -3.35 6.32
CA LYS A 75 -2.37 -3.87 5.32
C LYS A 75 -2.43 -3.05 4.03
N PHE A 76 -3.62 -2.77 3.53
CA PHE A 76 -3.83 -1.94 2.34
C PHE A 76 -3.28 -0.53 2.54
N THR A 77 -3.55 0.08 3.69
CA THR A 77 -3.03 1.41 4.04
C THR A 77 -1.49 1.43 4.06
N LEU A 78 -0.87 0.40 4.63
CA LEU A 78 0.58 0.28 4.72
C LEU A 78 1.26 0.13 3.36
N PHE A 79 0.75 -0.75 2.50
CA PHE A 79 1.43 -1.13 1.26
C PHE A 79 0.92 -0.39 0.02
N HIS A 80 -0.37 -0.04 -0.04
CA HIS A 80 -0.98 0.60 -1.22
C HIS A 80 -1.10 2.11 -1.05
N VAL A 81 -1.63 2.59 0.07
CA VAL A 81 -1.85 4.03 0.28
C VAL A 81 -0.53 4.74 0.53
N PHE A 82 0.16 4.41 1.62
CA PHE A 82 1.42 5.07 1.99
C PHE A 82 2.65 4.42 1.35
N GLY A 83 2.57 3.15 0.92
CA GLY A 83 3.66 2.48 0.22
C GLY A 83 3.94 3.03 -1.18
N LYS A 84 2.93 3.62 -1.86
CA LYS A 84 3.08 4.13 -3.24
C LYS A 84 3.29 5.64 -3.32
N ALA A 85 3.11 6.40 -2.23
CA ALA A 85 3.00 7.86 -2.27
C ALA A 85 4.12 8.56 -1.49
N ASP A 86 5.36 8.47 -2.00
CA ASP A 86 6.51 9.11 -1.35
C ASP A 86 6.33 10.62 -1.21
N ARG A 87 6.53 11.09 0.02
CA ARG A 87 6.40 12.47 0.48
C ARG A 87 6.93 12.52 1.92
N PRO A 88 8.25 12.59 2.11
CA PRO A 88 8.87 12.49 3.43
C PRO A 88 8.59 13.70 4.33
N GLU A 89 8.27 14.85 3.75
CA GLU A 89 8.02 16.11 4.45
C GLU A 89 6.59 16.23 5.03
N ALA A 90 5.69 15.33 4.65
CA ALA A 90 4.30 15.37 5.10
C ALA A 90 4.03 14.35 6.21
N SER A 91 3.36 14.79 7.27
CA SER A 91 2.77 13.88 8.27
C SER A 91 1.78 12.93 7.61
N ARG A 92 1.76 11.67 8.06
CA ARG A 92 0.91 10.61 7.52
C ARG A 92 -0.08 10.19 8.61
N ILE A 93 -1.36 10.42 8.36
CA ILE A 93 -2.42 10.15 9.32
C ILE A 93 -3.48 9.29 8.63
N ALA A 94 -3.91 8.22 9.28
CA ALA A 94 -4.99 7.35 8.87
C ALA A 94 -6.14 7.44 9.87
N LEU A 95 -7.29 7.98 9.44
CA LEU A 95 -8.52 7.97 10.22
C LEU A 95 -9.28 6.67 9.96
N LEU A 96 -9.35 5.80 10.95
CA LEU A 96 -9.98 4.49 10.81
C LEU A 96 -11.36 4.49 11.48
N LEU A 97 -12.43 4.60 10.68
CA LEU A 97 -13.80 4.57 11.16
C LEU A 97 -14.28 3.11 11.31
N MET A 98 -14.63 2.70 12.52
CA MET A 98 -14.92 1.31 12.89
C MET A 98 -16.31 1.20 13.51
N ALA A 99 -17.16 0.30 13.03
CA ALA A 99 -18.51 0.09 13.59
C ALA A 99 -18.84 -1.40 13.87
N SER A 100 -17.85 -2.26 13.68
CA SER A 100 -17.91 -3.71 13.88
C SER A 100 -16.51 -4.24 14.22
N GLY A 101 -16.46 -5.44 14.76
CA GLY A 101 -15.22 -6.18 14.97
C GLY A 101 -14.97 -7.21 13.88
N GLU A 102 -13.69 -7.45 13.59
CA GLU A 102 -13.25 -8.59 12.78
C GLU A 102 -13.20 -9.86 13.66
N PRO A 103 -13.77 -11.00 13.24
CA PRO A 103 -13.72 -12.23 14.04
C PRO A 103 -12.31 -12.82 14.13
N LEU A 104 -12.06 -13.60 15.19
CA LEU A 104 -10.87 -14.44 15.26
C LEU A 104 -11.02 -15.66 14.33
N PRO A 105 -9.93 -16.14 13.70
CA PRO A 105 -8.54 -15.75 13.88
C PRO A 105 -8.06 -14.55 13.02
N MET A 106 -8.91 -14.01 12.14
CA MET A 106 -8.50 -13.01 11.12
C MET A 106 -7.96 -11.73 11.76
N GLY A 107 -8.57 -11.27 12.85
CA GLY A 107 -8.12 -10.08 13.60
C GLY A 107 -6.81 -10.22 14.40
N ARG A 108 -6.07 -11.34 14.31
CA ARG A 108 -4.79 -11.53 15.06
C ARG A 108 -3.69 -10.58 14.62
N ASN A 109 -3.69 -10.18 13.35
CA ASN A 109 -2.60 -9.38 12.75
C ASN A 109 -2.79 -7.86 12.89
N ILE A 110 -3.92 -7.39 13.44
CA ILE A 110 -4.22 -5.96 13.62
C ILE A 110 -3.08 -5.24 14.35
N GLY A 111 -2.61 -5.80 15.47
CA GLY A 111 -1.51 -5.20 16.24
C GLY A 111 -0.20 -5.14 15.46
N HIS A 112 0.11 -6.18 14.68
CA HIS A 112 1.31 -6.21 13.84
C HIS A 112 1.28 -5.14 12.74
N TYR A 113 0.14 -4.98 12.05
CA TYR A 113 0.02 -3.93 11.03
C TYR A 113 0.00 -2.52 11.62
N ALA A 114 -0.66 -2.32 12.76
CA ALA A 114 -0.62 -1.04 13.47
C ALA A 114 0.82 -0.66 13.89
N GLN A 115 1.59 -1.64 14.37
CA GLN A 115 3.01 -1.47 14.69
C GLN A 115 3.83 -1.11 13.45
N SER A 116 3.63 -1.83 12.34
CA SER A 116 4.32 -1.57 11.07
C SER A 116 4.00 -0.18 10.50
N LEU A 117 2.77 0.32 10.68
CA LEU A 117 2.37 1.67 10.30
C LEU A 117 3.06 2.73 11.18
N SER A 118 3.11 2.51 12.49
CA SER A 118 3.81 3.36 13.46
C SER A 118 5.31 3.50 13.12
N GLU A 119 5.98 2.39 12.79
CA GLU A 119 7.39 2.39 12.36
C GLU A 119 7.63 3.20 11.09
N LYS A 120 6.63 3.30 10.21
CA LYS A 120 6.66 4.17 9.02
C LYS A 120 6.19 5.61 9.28
N LYS A 121 6.05 5.99 10.55
CA LYS A 121 5.54 7.30 10.99
C LYS A 121 4.15 7.59 10.45
N VAL A 122 3.29 6.56 10.42
CA VAL A 122 1.87 6.70 10.10
C VAL A 122 1.07 6.61 11.38
N THR A 123 0.47 7.71 11.79
CA THR A 123 -0.43 7.76 12.96
C THR A 123 -1.79 7.19 12.56
N VAL A 124 -2.29 6.20 13.29
CA VAL A 124 -3.60 5.59 13.06
C VAL A 124 -4.55 6.03 14.17
N ILE A 125 -5.60 6.75 13.80
CA ILE A 125 -6.60 7.27 14.73
C ILE A 125 -7.86 6.40 14.60
N PRO A 126 -8.10 5.44 15.51
CA PRO A 126 -9.30 4.62 15.48
C PRO A 126 -10.49 5.40 16.03
N VAL A 127 -11.60 5.39 15.29
CA VAL A 127 -12.88 6.00 15.65
C VAL A 127 -13.93 4.91 15.74
N GLY A 128 -14.27 4.50 16.96
CA GLY A 128 -15.29 3.49 17.24
C GLY A 128 -16.70 4.09 17.23
N LEU A 129 -17.60 3.50 16.45
CA LEU A 129 -18.98 3.91 16.25
C LEU A 129 -19.94 2.84 16.77
N GLY A 130 -20.54 3.12 17.92
CA GLY A 130 -21.61 2.31 18.48
C GLY A 130 -21.16 1.04 19.21
N PRO A 131 -22.13 0.26 19.73
CA PRO A 131 -21.86 -0.79 20.71
C PRO A 131 -21.22 -2.05 20.12
N HIS A 132 -21.24 -2.21 18.80
CA HIS A 132 -20.73 -3.40 18.12
C HIS A 132 -19.23 -3.36 17.80
N VAL A 133 -18.55 -2.28 18.19
CA VAL A 133 -17.12 -2.13 18.02
C VAL A 133 -16.35 -3.06 18.94
N ASN A 134 -15.32 -3.71 18.41
CA ASN A 134 -14.45 -4.54 19.21
C ASN A 134 -13.34 -3.71 19.88
N LEU A 135 -13.55 -3.36 21.15
CA LEU A 135 -12.61 -2.56 21.93
C LEU A 135 -11.22 -3.20 22.08
N ARG A 136 -11.12 -4.54 22.03
CA ARG A 136 -9.82 -5.22 22.07
C ARG A 136 -8.99 -4.88 20.82
N GLN A 137 -9.64 -4.76 19.67
CA GLN A 137 -8.97 -4.41 18.42
C GLN A 137 -8.51 -2.95 18.43
N ILE A 138 -9.33 -2.03 18.95
CA ILE A 138 -8.92 -0.63 19.15
C ILE A 138 -7.70 -0.54 20.07
N ARG A 139 -7.70 -1.25 21.21
CA ARG A 139 -6.55 -1.30 22.12
C ARG A 139 -5.29 -1.85 21.47
N ASN A 140 -5.41 -2.77 20.53
CA ASN A 140 -4.25 -3.29 19.79
C ASN A 140 -3.64 -2.22 18.88
N ILE A 141 -4.45 -1.31 18.33
CA ILE A 141 -3.98 -0.19 17.50
C ILE A 141 -3.38 0.91 18.38
N GLU A 142 -4.05 1.26 19.49
CA GLU A 142 -3.60 2.25 20.47
C GLU A 142 -2.21 1.90 21.05
N LYS A 143 -1.96 0.62 21.35
CA LYS A 143 -0.67 0.17 21.89
C LYS A 143 0.52 0.37 20.94
N ALA A 144 0.29 0.51 19.63
CA ALA A 144 1.36 0.64 18.64
C ALA A 144 2.03 2.02 18.64
N SER A 145 1.34 3.07 19.10
CA SER A 145 1.90 4.41 19.25
C SER A 145 1.09 5.24 20.23
N ARG A 146 1.76 6.10 21.02
CA ARG A 146 1.08 7.08 21.89
C ARG A 146 0.23 8.08 21.10
N GLU A 147 0.54 8.27 19.82
CA GLU A 147 -0.20 9.15 18.92
C GLU A 147 -1.48 8.49 18.38
N ASN A 148 -1.66 7.17 18.54
CA ASN A 148 -2.83 6.44 18.06
C ASN A 148 -4.04 6.58 19.02
N LYS A 149 -4.39 7.83 19.33
CA LYS A 149 -5.47 8.17 20.27
C LYS A 149 -6.83 7.69 19.74
N PRO A 150 -7.57 6.84 20.49
CA PRO A 150 -8.89 6.39 20.09
C PRO A 150 -9.97 7.43 20.38
N PHE A 151 -10.98 7.50 19.50
CA PHE A 151 -12.24 8.21 19.73
C PHE A 151 -13.37 7.18 19.77
N LEU A 152 -14.07 7.07 20.90
CA LEU A 152 -15.20 6.17 21.06
C LEU A 152 -16.48 6.98 21.11
N LEU A 153 -17.42 6.65 20.23
CA LEU A 153 -18.69 7.33 20.07
C LEU A 153 -19.83 6.32 20.20
N SER A 154 -20.97 6.79 20.67
CA SER A 154 -22.15 5.94 20.86
C SER A 154 -22.86 5.60 19.55
N GLY A 155 -22.53 6.30 18.46
CA GLY A 155 -23.05 6.03 17.12
C GLY A 155 -22.63 7.09 16.12
N VAL A 156 -23.13 6.96 14.88
CA VAL A 156 -22.82 7.85 13.76
C VAL A 156 -23.28 9.28 14.01
N ASN A 157 -24.39 9.48 14.73
CA ASN A 157 -24.95 10.81 15.01
C ASN A 157 -24.02 11.70 15.84
N GLU A 158 -23.12 11.10 16.63
CA GLU A 158 -22.17 11.84 17.47
C GLU A 158 -20.93 12.31 16.66
N LEU A 159 -20.69 11.76 15.46
CA LEU A 159 -19.52 12.10 14.63
C LEU A 159 -19.47 13.59 14.29
N GLU A 160 -20.61 14.18 13.94
CA GLU A 160 -20.67 15.60 13.60
C GLU A 160 -20.33 16.50 14.79
N GLN A 161 -20.75 16.11 16.00
CA GLN A 161 -20.47 16.85 17.23
C GLN A 161 -18.99 16.74 17.61
N ARG A 162 -18.35 15.59 17.34
CA ARG A 162 -16.95 15.32 17.66
C ARG A 162 -15.98 15.66 16.53
N ARG A 163 -16.48 16.16 15.40
CA ARG A 163 -15.69 16.46 14.20
C ARG A 163 -14.60 17.48 14.48
N ASP A 164 -14.91 18.56 15.19
CA ASP A 164 -13.94 19.60 15.56
C ASP A 164 -12.86 19.06 16.49
N ASP A 165 -13.21 18.26 17.49
CA ASP A 165 -12.24 17.62 18.38
C ASP A 165 -11.28 16.68 17.64
N ILE A 166 -11.84 15.86 16.74
CA ILE A 166 -11.07 14.93 15.92
C ILE A 166 -10.12 15.73 15.02
N LEU A 167 -10.60 16.77 14.34
CA LEU A 167 -9.76 17.60 13.47
C LEU A 167 -8.72 18.43 14.24
N GLY A 168 -9.04 18.92 15.43
CA GLY A 168 -8.08 19.61 16.29
C GLY A 168 -6.89 18.72 16.59
N TYR A 169 -7.15 17.46 16.95
CA TYR A 169 -6.09 16.47 17.16
C TYR A 169 -5.24 16.21 15.91
N PHE A 170 -5.83 16.25 14.71
CA PHE A 170 -5.05 16.14 13.46
C PHE A 170 -4.08 17.31 13.30
N CYS A 171 -4.55 18.52 13.58
CA CYS A 171 -3.74 19.72 13.45
C CYS A 171 -2.55 19.71 14.44
N ASP A 172 -2.78 19.26 15.67
CA ASP A 172 -1.72 19.18 16.70
C ASP A 172 -0.62 18.17 16.34
N LEU A 173 -0.95 17.13 15.56
CA LEU A 173 0.00 16.12 15.07
C LEU A 173 0.85 16.59 13.89
N VAL A 174 0.47 17.69 13.24
CA VAL A 174 1.22 18.25 12.12
C VAL A 174 2.15 19.34 12.68
N PRO A 175 3.48 19.15 12.63
CA PRO A 175 4.38 20.20 13.08
C PRO A 175 4.18 21.45 12.22
N ASP A 176 4.09 22.61 12.87
CA ASP A 176 4.06 23.90 12.18
C ASP A 176 5.30 23.99 11.29
N ILE A 177 5.09 24.01 9.97
CA ILE A 177 6.16 24.31 9.03
C ILE A 177 6.54 25.77 9.31
N PRO A 178 7.77 26.08 9.79
CA PRO A 178 8.17 27.47 9.92
C PRO A 178 8.03 28.11 8.55
N ALA A 179 7.24 29.18 8.47
CA ALA A 179 7.10 29.95 7.25
C ALA A 179 8.50 30.23 6.72
N PRO A 180 8.81 29.96 5.43
CA PRO A 180 10.10 30.32 4.89
C PRO A 180 10.25 31.82 5.11
N THR A 181 11.24 32.20 5.94
CA THR A 181 11.69 33.59 6.07
C THR A 181 12.12 33.99 4.68
N ILE A 182 11.29 34.74 3.96
CA ILE A 182 11.62 35.25 2.62
C ILE A 182 12.58 36.42 2.85
N PRO A 183 13.89 36.34 2.54
CA PRO A 183 14.65 37.54 2.31
C PRO A 183 14.14 38.09 0.99
N SER A 184 13.50 39.26 1.02
CA SER A 184 13.13 39.99 -0.19
C SER A 184 14.40 40.30 -0.98
N GLN A 185 14.72 39.49 -1.98
CA GLN A 185 15.70 39.86 -3.01
C GLN A 185 14.97 40.19 -4.31
N LYS A 186 15.09 41.45 -4.68
CA LYS A 186 14.69 42.01 -5.97
C LYS A 186 15.37 41.22 -7.08
N THR A 187 14.57 40.83 -8.06
CA THR A 187 14.94 40.18 -9.31
C THR A 187 16.08 40.90 -10.02
N LYS A 188 17.11 40.14 -10.42
CA LYS A 188 17.97 40.51 -11.55
C LYS A 188 17.93 39.34 -12.54
N VAL A 189 17.35 39.63 -13.70
CA VAL A 189 17.25 38.74 -14.85
C VAL A 189 18.62 38.73 -15.54
N THR A 190 19.17 37.55 -15.77
CA THR A 190 20.28 37.34 -16.73
C THR A 190 19.92 36.13 -17.58
N VAL A 191 20.00 36.32 -18.90
CA VAL A 191 19.61 35.39 -19.96
C VAL A 191 20.83 34.60 -20.48
N SER A 192 20.56 33.36 -20.90
CA SER A 192 21.29 32.50 -21.87
C SER A 192 22.53 31.70 -21.41
N PRO A 193 22.92 30.63 -22.17
CA PRO A 193 22.24 29.91 -23.26
C PRO A 193 22.12 28.38 -23.08
N GLU A 194 21.28 27.76 -23.92
CA GLU A 194 21.19 26.33 -24.19
C GLU A 194 22.54 25.68 -24.50
N LEU A 195 22.76 24.48 -23.95
CA LEU A 195 23.69 23.49 -24.49
C LEU A 195 23.10 22.09 -24.30
N LEU A 196 22.80 21.47 -25.44
CA LEU A 196 22.44 20.06 -25.61
C LEU A 196 23.53 19.15 -25.05
N THR A 197 23.19 18.23 -24.14
CA THR A 197 23.90 16.96 -23.95
C THR A 197 22.96 15.84 -23.46
N SER A 198 23.14 14.69 -24.13
CA SER A 198 22.72 13.30 -23.90
C SER A 198 21.98 12.86 -22.61
N PRO A 199 21.18 11.77 -22.67
CA PRO A 199 20.43 11.28 -21.51
C PRO A 199 21.40 10.79 -20.44
N THR A 200 21.60 11.64 -19.44
CA THR A 200 22.41 11.32 -18.27
C THR A 200 21.64 10.29 -17.46
N SER A 201 22.26 9.13 -17.25
CA SER A 201 21.81 8.10 -16.32
C SER A 201 21.47 8.73 -14.98
N ILE A 202 20.21 8.55 -14.56
CA ILE A 202 19.77 8.94 -13.22
C ILE A 202 20.69 8.21 -12.21
N PRO A 203 21.31 8.90 -11.24
CA PRO A 203 22.11 8.24 -10.22
C PRO A 203 21.17 7.39 -9.35
N SER A 204 21.06 6.10 -9.64
CA SER A 204 20.28 5.18 -8.82
C SER A 204 21.01 5.00 -7.51
N LYS A 205 20.44 5.50 -6.40
CA LYS A 205 20.73 4.99 -5.06
C LYS A 205 20.75 3.46 -5.14
N HIS A 206 21.80 2.81 -4.65
CA HIS A 206 21.94 1.35 -4.64
C HIS A 206 20.66 0.71 -4.07
N MET A 207 19.77 0.23 -4.94
CA MET A 207 18.49 -0.32 -4.56
C MET A 207 18.68 -1.78 -4.17
N VAL A 208 18.43 -2.10 -2.91
CA VAL A 208 18.42 -3.47 -2.40
C VAL A 208 16.97 -3.95 -2.42
N LEU A 209 16.67 -4.97 -3.22
CA LEU A 209 15.30 -5.45 -3.46
C LEU A 209 15.30 -6.97 -3.72
N ASP A 210 14.33 -7.68 -3.16
CA ASP A 210 14.07 -9.09 -3.49
C ASP A 210 12.83 -9.15 -4.40
N VAL A 211 13.00 -9.63 -5.63
CA VAL A 211 11.95 -9.67 -6.66
C VAL A 211 11.57 -11.11 -6.95
N VAL A 212 10.27 -11.41 -6.93
CA VAL A 212 9.73 -12.72 -7.34
C VAL A 212 8.92 -12.56 -8.61
N PHE A 213 9.23 -13.35 -9.64
CA PHE A 213 8.37 -13.53 -10.81
C PHE A 213 7.51 -14.78 -10.62
N VAL A 214 6.20 -14.67 -10.78
CA VAL A 214 5.25 -15.78 -10.64
C VAL A 214 4.52 -15.97 -11.97
N LEU A 215 4.95 -16.96 -12.74
CA LEU A 215 4.48 -17.19 -14.11
C LEU A 215 3.35 -18.21 -14.12
N GLU A 216 2.21 -17.87 -14.74
CA GLU A 216 1.16 -18.87 -15.01
C GLU A 216 1.59 -19.77 -16.18
N GLY A 217 1.78 -21.07 -15.90
CA GLY A 217 2.15 -22.09 -16.87
C GLY A 217 1.01 -23.10 -17.09
N SER A 218 -0.23 -22.65 -17.17
CA SER A 218 -1.41 -23.50 -17.36
C SER A 218 -1.76 -23.70 -18.84
N ASP A 219 -2.51 -24.77 -19.14
CA ASP A 219 -3.02 -25.05 -20.51
C ASP A 219 -3.97 -23.97 -21.02
N LYS A 220 -4.51 -23.13 -20.12
CA LYS A 220 -5.30 -21.95 -20.48
C LYS A 220 -4.47 -20.85 -21.11
N ILE A 221 -3.23 -20.65 -20.65
CA ILE A 221 -2.27 -19.72 -21.25
C ILE A 221 -1.67 -20.35 -22.51
N GLY A 222 -1.26 -21.61 -22.41
CA GLY A 222 -0.58 -22.36 -23.47
C GLY A 222 0.87 -21.94 -23.67
N GLU A 223 1.68 -22.87 -24.19
CA GLU A 223 3.15 -22.72 -24.31
C GLU A 223 3.57 -21.46 -25.09
N ALA A 224 2.90 -21.15 -26.20
CA ALA A 224 3.24 -19.98 -27.02
C ALA A 224 3.10 -18.65 -26.26
N ASN A 225 2.09 -18.50 -25.41
CA ASN A 225 1.93 -17.29 -24.60
C ASN A 225 2.82 -17.32 -23.36
N PHE A 226 3.07 -18.50 -22.79
CA PHE A 226 4.05 -18.65 -21.72
C PHE A 226 5.45 -18.17 -22.16
N ASN A 227 5.87 -18.54 -23.38
CA ASN A 227 7.13 -18.08 -23.95
C ASN A 227 7.20 -16.55 -24.11
N LYS A 228 6.10 -15.88 -24.48
CA LYS A 228 6.03 -14.41 -24.50
C LYS A 228 6.18 -13.80 -23.10
N THR A 229 5.57 -14.41 -22.08
CA THR A 229 5.74 -13.98 -20.68
C THR A 229 7.19 -14.16 -20.22
N LYS A 230 7.84 -15.25 -20.64
CA LYS A 230 9.26 -15.51 -20.39
C LYS A 230 10.15 -14.44 -21.02
N GLU A 231 9.93 -14.11 -22.30
CA GLU A 231 10.65 -13.02 -22.99
C GLU A 231 10.46 -11.67 -22.30
N PHE A 232 9.23 -11.36 -21.86
CA PHE A 232 8.97 -10.13 -21.10
C PHE A 232 9.75 -10.10 -19.78
N MET A 233 9.76 -11.20 -19.03
CA MET A 233 10.53 -11.32 -17.80
C MET A 233 12.04 -11.10 -18.05
N GLU A 234 12.60 -11.70 -19.10
CA GLU A 234 14.00 -11.47 -19.50
C GLU A 234 14.29 -9.99 -19.77
N GLN A 235 13.43 -9.30 -20.53
CA GLN A 235 13.58 -7.87 -20.84
C GLN A 235 13.55 -6.99 -19.59
N VAL A 236 12.71 -7.34 -18.61
CA VAL A 236 12.62 -6.64 -17.32
C VAL A 236 13.91 -6.86 -16.52
N ILE A 237 14.36 -8.11 -16.37
CA ILE A 237 15.58 -8.47 -15.61
C ILE A 237 16.84 -7.84 -16.24
N GLN A 238 16.90 -7.74 -17.57
CA GLN A 238 18.01 -7.11 -18.28
C GLN A 238 18.25 -5.67 -17.79
N ARG A 239 17.18 -4.94 -17.46
CA ARG A 239 17.20 -3.54 -17.00
C ARG A 239 17.44 -3.38 -15.49
N MET A 240 17.39 -4.46 -14.72
CA MET A 240 17.62 -4.45 -13.27
C MET A 240 19.10 -4.56 -12.91
N ASP A 241 19.52 -3.97 -11.79
CA ASP A 241 20.87 -4.10 -11.22
C ASP A 241 20.99 -5.40 -10.38
N VAL A 242 20.93 -6.54 -11.05
CA VAL A 242 20.97 -7.87 -10.41
C VAL A 242 22.40 -8.24 -10.06
N ARG A 243 22.69 -8.29 -8.76
CA ARG A 243 23.97 -8.68 -8.17
C ARG A 243 23.82 -8.97 -6.67
N GLN A 244 24.79 -9.67 -6.08
CA GLN A 244 24.79 -10.06 -4.67
C GLN A 244 24.44 -8.92 -3.68
N GLY A 245 24.88 -7.68 -3.95
CA GLY A 245 24.65 -6.51 -3.09
C GLY A 245 23.48 -5.61 -3.48
N SER A 246 22.64 -5.97 -4.47
CA SER A 246 21.56 -5.11 -4.97
C SER A 246 20.28 -5.91 -5.17
N ILE A 247 19.84 -6.17 -6.41
CA ILE A 247 18.59 -6.88 -6.66
C ILE A 247 18.82 -8.39 -6.68
N HIS A 248 18.02 -9.14 -5.93
CA HIS A 248 17.95 -10.61 -5.97
C HIS A 248 16.64 -11.04 -6.62
N ILE A 249 16.67 -12.15 -7.35
CA ILE A 249 15.55 -12.67 -8.13
C ILE A 249 15.19 -14.09 -7.67
N SER A 250 13.90 -14.37 -7.59
CA SER A 250 13.34 -15.73 -7.56
C SER A 250 12.26 -15.85 -8.64
N ILE A 251 12.12 -17.04 -9.22
CA ILE A 251 11.19 -17.33 -10.30
C ILE A 251 10.39 -18.56 -9.91
N LEU A 252 9.07 -18.41 -9.90
CA LEU A 252 8.09 -19.46 -9.69
C LEU A 252 7.25 -19.61 -10.94
N GLN A 253 6.87 -20.84 -11.23
CA GLN A 253 5.90 -21.16 -12.27
C GLN A 253 4.73 -21.91 -11.60
N TYR A 254 3.48 -21.61 -11.96
CA TYR A 254 2.30 -22.23 -11.35
C TYR A 254 1.17 -22.57 -12.33
N SER A 255 0.55 -23.72 -12.11
CA SER A 255 -0.71 -24.14 -12.73
C SER A 255 -1.61 -24.63 -11.60
N TYR A 256 -1.83 -25.94 -11.46
CA TYR A 256 -2.44 -26.51 -10.26
C TYR A 256 -1.44 -26.68 -9.11
N THR A 257 -0.18 -26.90 -9.45
CA THR A 257 0.97 -26.95 -8.54
C THR A 257 1.90 -25.77 -8.77
N VAL A 258 2.81 -25.54 -7.82
CA VAL A 258 3.83 -24.49 -7.88
C VAL A 258 5.18 -25.16 -8.04
N SER A 259 5.97 -24.69 -8.99
CA SER A 259 7.32 -25.13 -9.29
C SER A 259 8.28 -23.96 -9.05
N VAL A 260 9.37 -24.21 -8.33
CA VAL A 260 10.44 -23.23 -8.15
C VAL A 260 11.42 -23.39 -9.30
N GLU A 261 11.51 -22.38 -10.15
CA GLU A 261 12.41 -22.38 -11.30
C GLU A 261 13.79 -21.81 -10.95
N PHE A 262 13.80 -20.80 -10.06
CA PHE A 262 15.00 -20.17 -9.54
C PHE A 262 14.75 -19.59 -8.13
N SER A 263 15.66 -19.83 -7.18
CA SER A 263 15.53 -19.41 -5.78
C SER A 263 16.52 -18.29 -5.40
N PHE A 264 16.21 -17.52 -4.35
CA PHE A 264 17.13 -16.51 -3.82
C PHE A 264 18.43 -17.12 -3.25
N ASN A 265 18.40 -18.40 -2.86
CA ASN A 265 19.59 -19.13 -2.39
C ASN A 265 20.59 -19.47 -3.50
N GLU A 266 20.19 -19.36 -4.77
CA GLU A 266 21.07 -19.59 -5.91
C GLU A 266 21.94 -18.37 -6.21
N THR A 267 22.93 -18.54 -7.11
CA THR A 267 23.87 -17.48 -7.45
C THR A 267 23.17 -16.27 -8.08
N GLN A 268 23.12 -15.16 -7.35
CA GLN A 268 22.45 -13.91 -7.75
C GLN A 268 23.32 -13.09 -8.73
N SER A 269 23.51 -13.64 -9.93
CA SER A 269 24.18 -13.00 -11.06
C SER A 269 23.22 -12.85 -12.23
N LYS A 270 23.19 -11.66 -12.85
CA LYS A 270 22.36 -11.39 -14.03
C LYS A 270 22.57 -12.44 -15.14
N SER A 271 23.82 -12.75 -15.47
CA SER A 271 24.12 -13.70 -16.56
C SER A 271 23.59 -15.11 -16.26
N HIS A 272 23.77 -15.57 -15.03
CA HIS A 272 23.34 -16.89 -14.58
C HIS A 272 21.81 -17.01 -14.57
N ILE A 273 21.12 -15.95 -14.11
CA ILE A 273 19.66 -15.91 -14.09
C ILE A 273 19.11 -15.93 -15.52
N LEU A 274 19.67 -15.16 -16.45
CA LEU A 274 19.23 -15.15 -17.84
C LEU A 274 19.42 -16.51 -18.53
N GLU A 275 20.54 -17.19 -18.26
CA GLU A 275 20.75 -18.57 -18.73
C GLU A 275 19.71 -19.53 -18.16
N ARG A 276 19.43 -19.42 -16.84
CA ARG A 276 18.41 -20.26 -16.19
C ARG A 276 17.02 -20.04 -16.78
N ILE A 277 16.66 -18.79 -17.10
CA ILE A 277 15.35 -18.47 -17.68
C ILE A 277 15.16 -19.18 -19.02
N GLN A 278 16.19 -19.23 -19.87
CA GLN A 278 16.09 -19.92 -21.15
C GLN A 278 15.73 -21.40 -20.99
N GLN A 279 16.19 -22.03 -19.90
CA GLN A 279 15.94 -23.42 -19.55
C GLN A 279 14.61 -23.68 -18.83
N ILE A 280 13.81 -22.64 -18.54
CA ILE A 280 12.48 -22.83 -17.96
C ILE A 280 11.56 -23.40 -19.04
N HIS A 281 11.03 -24.58 -18.74
CA HIS A 281 10.09 -25.30 -19.60
C HIS A 281 8.66 -24.98 -19.18
N TYR A 282 7.76 -24.90 -20.15
CA TYR A 282 6.33 -24.80 -19.89
C TYR A 282 5.84 -26.05 -19.15
N GLN A 283 5.25 -25.89 -17.97
CA GLN A 283 4.83 -27.02 -17.14
C GLN A 283 3.50 -27.67 -17.55
N GLY A 284 2.59 -26.88 -18.15
CA GLY A 284 1.22 -27.31 -18.44
C GLY A 284 0.33 -27.54 -17.21
N GLY A 285 -0.92 -27.90 -17.49
CA GLY A 285 -1.89 -28.25 -16.47
C GLY A 285 -3.28 -27.69 -16.75
N ASN A 286 -4.26 -28.57 -16.64
CA ASN A 286 -5.66 -28.30 -17.00
C ASN A 286 -6.40 -27.34 -16.05
N ARG A 287 -5.75 -26.89 -14.96
CA ARG A 287 -6.32 -25.99 -13.94
C ARG A 287 -5.28 -25.00 -13.45
N THR A 288 -5.75 -23.82 -13.09
CA THR A 288 -4.96 -22.75 -12.48
C THR A 288 -5.36 -22.60 -11.02
N ASN A 289 -4.38 -22.52 -10.12
CA ASN A 289 -4.59 -22.29 -8.69
C ASN A 289 -3.69 -21.16 -8.18
N THR A 290 -4.07 -19.93 -8.49
CA THR A 290 -3.36 -18.71 -8.06
C THR A 290 -3.32 -18.57 -6.54
N GLY A 291 -4.37 -19.02 -5.83
CA GLY A 291 -4.40 -18.99 -4.37
C GLY A 291 -3.29 -19.84 -3.75
N LYS A 292 -3.06 -21.04 -4.27
CA LYS A 292 -1.95 -21.92 -3.84
C LYS A 292 -0.58 -21.33 -4.19
N ALA A 293 -0.45 -20.65 -5.33
CA ALA A 293 0.78 -19.95 -5.69
C ALA A 293 1.11 -18.82 -4.71
N LEU A 294 0.11 -18.01 -4.34
CA LEU A 294 0.26 -16.94 -3.35
C LEU A 294 0.56 -17.48 -1.95
N GLN A 295 -0.09 -18.57 -1.54
CA GLN A 295 0.20 -19.24 -0.28
C GLN A 295 1.64 -19.77 -0.26
N TYR A 296 2.07 -20.46 -1.31
CA TYR A 296 3.43 -20.98 -1.42
C TYR A 296 4.47 -19.86 -1.32
N LEU A 297 4.24 -18.75 -2.03
CA LEU A 297 5.11 -17.58 -2.03
C LEU A 297 5.22 -16.96 -0.63
N SER A 298 4.09 -16.84 0.08
CA SER A 298 4.06 -16.30 1.45
C SER A 298 4.75 -17.22 2.48
N GLU A 299 4.55 -18.52 2.38
CA GLU A 299 5.01 -19.48 3.39
C GLU A 299 6.45 -19.98 3.14
N ASN A 300 6.85 -20.08 1.88
CA ASN A 300 8.09 -20.74 1.47
C ASN A 300 9.08 -19.74 0.87
N THR A 301 8.68 -18.98 -0.15
CA THR A 301 9.63 -18.11 -0.89
C THR A 301 10.16 -16.95 -0.05
N PHE A 302 9.34 -16.36 0.82
CA PHE A 302 9.76 -15.23 1.65
C PHE A 302 10.36 -15.59 3.02
N SER A 303 10.60 -16.87 3.29
CA SER A 303 11.29 -17.29 4.51
C SER A 303 12.77 -16.90 4.49
N SER A 304 13.31 -16.43 5.62
CA SER A 304 14.75 -16.12 5.74
C SER A 304 15.65 -17.33 5.47
N SER A 305 15.14 -18.56 5.63
CA SER A 305 15.86 -19.79 5.27
C SER A 305 15.95 -20.03 3.76
N GLN A 306 15.16 -19.30 2.97
CA GLN A 306 15.12 -19.37 1.51
C GLN A 306 15.87 -18.21 0.83
N GLY A 307 16.69 -17.47 1.58
CA GLY A 307 17.62 -16.48 1.02
C GLY A 307 17.11 -15.05 0.98
N THR A 308 15.87 -14.79 1.45
CA THR A 308 15.36 -13.41 1.56
C THR A 308 16.12 -12.58 2.58
N ARG A 309 16.32 -11.32 2.24
CA ARG A 309 17.08 -10.37 3.05
C ARG A 309 16.12 -9.54 3.87
N LYS A 310 16.21 -9.63 5.20
CA LYS A 310 15.33 -8.89 6.15
C LYS A 310 15.26 -7.38 5.91
N GLN A 311 16.27 -6.78 5.29
CA GLN A 311 16.36 -5.34 5.02
C GLN A 311 15.91 -4.95 3.60
N ALA A 312 15.63 -5.92 2.73
CA ALA A 312 15.20 -5.69 1.36
C ALA A 312 13.66 -5.70 1.29
N PRO A 313 13.01 -4.71 0.67
CA PRO A 313 11.60 -4.83 0.33
C PRO A 313 11.39 -6.00 -0.64
N HIS A 314 10.22 -6.63 -0.56
CA HIS A 314 9.83 -7.69 -1.50
C HIS A 314 8.89 -7.13 -2.57
N LEU A 315 9.15 -7.46 -3.84
CA LEU A 315 8.29 -7.11 -4.97
C LEU A 315 7.90 -8.37 -5.71
N VAL A 316 6.61 -8.51 -6.07
CA VAL A 316 6.11 -9.67 -6.82
C VAL A 316 5.55 -9.19 -8.16
N TYR A 317 6.02 -9.78 -9.25
CA TYR A 317 5.42 -9.69 -10.58
C TYR A 317 4.62 -10.95 -10.85
N MET A 318 3.35 -10.79 -11.21
CA MET A 318 2.41 -11.86 -11.54
C MET A 318 1.67 -11.52 -12.82
#